data_AF-A0A1D7U651-F1
#
_entry.id   AF-A0A1D7U651-F1
#
_cell.length_a   1.000
_cell.length_b   1.000
_cell.length_c   1.000
_cell.angle_alpha   90.00
_cell.angle_beta   90.00
_cell.angle_gamma   90.00
#
_symmetry.space_group_name_H-M   'P 1'
#
loop_
_entity.id
_entity.type
_entity.pdbx_description
1 polymer ?
#
loop_
_entity_poly.entity_id
_entity_poly.type
_entity_poly.pdbx_seq_one_letter_code
_entity_poly.pdbx_strand_id
1 'polypeptide(L)'
;MIRLEQVSKHFGTMVAVDRIDMEVPAGAVCVLLGPSGCGKTTTMKMINRLIPLTSGRIFVDGRDTTGVDEVTLRRSIGYVIQQIGLFPNMTVEDNICVVPDLLGWPRDKSRKRASQLLDMVNLDPSVFLKRYPKQLSGGQQQRVGVVRALAADPPVLLMDEPFGAIDPINREVIQDEFMKLQAELKKTIVFVSHDIDEAVKMATRIAIFRDGKLIQYDTPDNILAHPIDAFVSEFVGSDRTLKRLRLIRVTDAMMTDPPRVKADDTLETAVRLMDQHGHVSIVMVGPRGRARGVIRHDAARDLKGVVGEHQEPLPGVVNVKDDLRSAVSQMFTHGVTWLACVDDDGFYKGYITQKSITQVLGATYRDR
;
A
#
# COMPACT_ATOMS: atom_id res chain seq x y z
N MET A 1 13.45 -3.41 -12.81
CA MET A 1 13.51 -1.94 -13.02
C MET A 1 12.86 -1.59 -14.36
N ILE A 2 12.20 -0.43 -14.47
CA ILE A 2 11.69 0.14 -15.74
C ILE A 2 12.16 1.57 -15.84
N ARG A 3 12.63 2.01 -17.02
CA ARG A 3 13.09 3.39 -17.23
C ARG A 3 12.59 3.93 -18.56
N LEU A 4 11.99 5.12 -18.53
CA LEU A 4 11.50 5.86 -19.70
C LEU A 4 12.43 7.06 -19.89
N GLU A 5 12.99 7.21 -21.09
CA GLU A 5 13.80 8.36 -21.50
C GLU A 5 13.09 9.09 -22.64
N GLN A 6 12.61 10.32 -22.38
CA GLN A 6 12.00 11.21 -23.36
C GLN A 6 10.91 10.53 -24.23
N VAL A 7 10.15 9.62 -23.62
CA VAL A 7 9.19 8.77 -24.33
C VAL A 7 8.03 9.62 -24.82
N SER A 8 7.72 9.51 -26.12
CA SER A 8 6.60 10.24 -26.73
C SER A 8 5.76 9.34 -27.63
N LYS A 9 4.47 9.65 -27.71
CA LYS A 9 3.51 9.00 -28.61
C LYS A 9 2.60 10.01 -29.29
N HIS A 10 2.66 10.05 -30.61
CA HIS A 10 1.77 10.82 -31.46
C HIS A 10 0.81 9.88 -32.22
N PHE A 11 -0.47 10.24 -32.26
CA PHE A 11 -1.48 9.65 -33.13
C PHE A 11 -1.93 10.72 -34.13
N GLY A 12 -1.26 10.76 -35.29
CA GLY A 12 -1.41 11.87 -36.23
C GLY A 12 -0.96 13.18 -35.58
N THR A 13 -1.87 14.15 -35.46
CA THR A 13 -1.63 15.45 -34.81
C THR A 13 -1.82 15.43 -33.29
N MET A 14 -2.44 14.38 -32.74
CA MET A 14 -2.70 14.27 -31.29
C MET A 14 -1.44 13.75 -30.58
N VAL A 15 -0.94 14.51 -29.61
CA VAL A 15 0.14 14.07 -28.72
C VAL A 15 -0.49 13.39 -27.51
N ALA A 16 -0.41 12.06 -27.44
CA ALA A 16 -0.96 11.28 -26.32
C ALA A 16 0.02 11.10 -25.17
N VAL A 17 1.32 11.16 -25.46
CA VAL A 17 2.41 11.14 -24.48
C VAL A 17 3.51 12.08 -24.98
N ASP A 18 3.95 13.03 -24.16
CA ASP A 18 4.93 14.07 -24.49
C ASP A 18 6.15 13.98 -23.57
N ARG A 19 7.26 13.47 -24.11
CA ARG A 19 8.61 13.43 -23.51
C ARG A 19 8.62 13.08 -22.02
N ILE A 20 8.12 11.89 -21.70
CA ILE A 20 8.10 11.40 -20.33
C ILE A 20 9.46 10.81 -19.95
N ASP A 21 10.01 11.33 -18.85
CA ASP A 21 11.12 10.75 -18.12
C ASP A 21 10.64 10.23 -16.76
N MET A 22 10.85 8.94 -16.51
CA MET A 22 10.60 8.35 -15.20
C MET A 22 11.35 7.03 -15.04
N GLU A 23 11.69 6.69 -13.81
CA GLU A 23 12.31 5.42 -13.47
C GLU A 23 11.56 4.75 -12.33
N VAL A 24 11.14 3.51 -12.56
CA VAL A 24 10.56 2.63 -11.54
C VAL A 24 11.64 1.67 -11.04
N PRO A 25 12.11 1.81 -9.80
CA PRO A 25 13.14 0.95 -9.24
C PRO A 25 12.73 -0.53 -9.23
N ALA A 26 13.71 -1.43 -9.19
CA ALA A 26 13.42 -2.86 -9.06
C ALA A 26 12.63 -3.15 -7.77
N GLY A 27 11.57 -3.95 -7.88
CA GLY A 27 10.70 -4.31 -6.75
C GLY A 27 9.76 -3.19 -6.29
N ALA A 28 9.82 -2.01 -6.89
CA ALA A 28 8.90 -0.91 -6.60
C ALA A 28 7.51 -1.17 -7.20
N VAL A 29 6.49 -0.66 -6.53
CA VAL A 29 5.13 -0.52 -7.05
C VAL A 29 4.92 0.91 -7.48
N CYS A 30 4.66 1.13 -8.76
CA CYS A 30 4.39 2.43 -9.35
C CYS A 30 2.95 2.53 -9.85
N VAL A 31 2.23 3.57 -9.45
CA VAL A 31 0.85 3.81 -9.88
C VAL A 31 0.80 5.02 -10.80
N LEU A 32 0.22 4.83 -11.99
CA LEU A 32 -0.04 5.90 -12.94
C LEU A 32 -1.44 6.43 -12.67
N LEU A 33 -1.52 7.71 -12.29
CA LEU A 33 -2.76 8.43 -11.97
C LEU A 33 -2.99 9.62 -12.90
N GLY A 34 -4.22 10.10 -12.95
CA GLY A 34 -4.61 11.28 -13.72
C GLY A 34 -5.98 11.12 -14.38
N PRO A 35 -6.52 12.17 -15.01
CA PRO A 35 -7.83 12.14 -15.67
C PRO A 35 -7.93 11.11 -16.81
N SER A 36 -9.14 10.77 -17.21
CA SER A 36 -9.37 9.95 -18.40
C SER A 36 -8.74 10.60 -19.63
N GLY A 37 -8.03 9.81 -20.45
CA GLY A 37 -7.39 10.30 -21.67
C GLY A 37 -6.03 10.97 -21.51
N CYS A 38 -5.48 11.12 -20.29
CA CYS A 38 -4.20 11.82 -20.08
C CYS A 38 -2.93 11.03 -20.46
N GLY A 39 -3.04 9.83 -21.02
CA GLY A 39 -1.90 9.05 -21.53
C GLY A 39 -1.39 7.90 -20.65
N LYS A 40 -2.03 7.59 -19.50
CA LYS A 40 -1.60 6.51 -18.57
C LYS A 40 -1.51 5.13 -19.24
N THR A 41 -2.63 4.65 -19.77
CA THR A 41 -2.73 3.35 -20.44
C THR A 41 -1.87 3.31 -21.71
N THR A 42 -1.76 4.44 -22.43
CA THR A 42 -0.84 4.54 -23.58
C THR A 42 0.61 4.36 -23.16
N THR A 43 1.03 5.02 -22.07
CA THR A 43 2.37 4.89 -21.50
C THR A 43 2.65 3.44 -21.08
N MET A 44 1.72 2.82 -20.34
CA MET A 44 1.87 1.42 -19.94
C MET A 44 1.93 0.46 -21.13
N LYS A 45 1.09 0.66 -22.16
CA LYS A 45 1.09 -0.15 -23.39
C LYS A 45 2.38 0.02 -24.20
N MET A 46 3.04 1.18 -24.13
CA MET A 46 4.35 1.39 -24.74
C MET A 46 5.46 0.60 -24.03
N ILE A 47 5.40 0.45 -22.70
CA ILE A 47 6.37 -0.37 -21.95
C ILE A 47 6.38 -1.82 -22.47
N ASN A 48 5.19 -2.38 -22.76
CA ASN A 48 5.06 -3.72 -23.34
C ASN A 48 5.14 -3.75 -24.88
N ARG A 49 5.40 -2.61 -25.52
CA ARG A 49 5.32 -2.42 -26.98
C ARG A 49 4.05 -3.00 -27.62
N LEU A 50 2.91 -2.92 -26.92
CA LEU A 50 1.58 -3.11 -27.54
C LEU A 50 1.23 -1.91 -28.42
N ILE A 51 1.78 -0.75 -28.07
CA ILE A 51 1.77 0.46 -28.89
C ILE A 51 3.24 0.83 -29.14
N PRO A 52 3.66 1.06 -30.41
CA PRO A 52 5.02 1.50 -30.69
C PRO A 52 5.22 2.95 -30.28
N LEU A 53 6.43 3.27 -29.82
CA LEU A 53 6.85 4.64 -29.51
C LEU A 53 6.90 5.48 -30.78
N THR A 54 6.69 6.79 -30.66
CA THR A 54 7.04 7.75 -31.71
C THR A 54 8.50 8.18 -31.56
N SER A 55 8.96 8.41 -30.32
CA SER A 55 10.35 8.75 -30.00
C SER A 55 10.67 8.40 -28.54
N GLY A 56 11.95 8.49 -28.19
CA GLY A 56 12.47 8.15 -26.86
C GLY A 56 12.86 6.68 -26.74
N ARG A 57 13.20 6.25 -25.53
CA ARG A 57 13.63 4.88 -25.23
C ARG A 57 12.97 4.34 -23.97
N ILE A 58 12.71 3.04 -23.96
CA ILE A 58 12.21 2.32 -22.79
C ILE A 58 13.17 1.19 -22.47
N PHE A 59 13.58 1.12 -21.21
CA PHE A 59 14.41 0.07 -20.67
C PHE A 59 13.59 -0.79 -19.72
N VAL A 60 13.67 -2.11 -19.88
CA VAL A 60 13.08 -3.10 -18.99
C VAL A 60 14.21 -3.98 -18.47
N ASP A 61 14.38 -4.00 -17.15
CA ASP A 61 15.44 -4.73 -16.47
C ASP A 61 16.86 -4.40 -16.99
N GLY A 62 17.09 -3.11 -17.22
CA GLY A 62 18.36 -2.58 -17.73
C GLY A 62 18.57 -2.76 -19.24
N ARG A 63 17.66 -3.44 -19.95
CA ARG A 63 17.77 -3.68 -21.40
C ARG A 63 16.90 -2.71 -22.16
N ASP A 64 17.48 -2.01 -23.13
CA ASP A 64 16.70 -1.24 -24.10
C ASP A 64 15.76 -2.18 -24.86
N THR A 65 14.49 -1.82 -24.92
CA THR A 65 13.45 -2.58 -25.63
C THR A 65 13.46 -2.33 -27.14
N THR A 66 14.28 -1.37 -27.60
CA THR A 66 14.49 -1.05 -29.01
C THR A 66 15.22 -2.20 -29.71
N GLY A 67 14.68 -2.69 -30.82
CA GLY A 67 15.24 -3.83 -31.58
C GLY A 67 14.97 -5.22 -30.99
N VAL A 68 14.41 -5.32 -29.77
CA VAL A 68 13.90 -6.58 -29.23
C VAL A 68 12.65 -7.00 -30.00
N ASP A 69 12.54 -8.30 -30.33
CA ASP A 69 11.34 -8.87 -30.90
C ASP A 69 10.13 -8.68 -29.96
N GLU A 70 9.02 -8.20 -30.51
CA GLU A 70 7.86 -7.81 -29.72
C GLU A 70 7.21 -9.00 -29.01
N VAL A 71 7.22 -10.18 -29.63
CA VAL A 71 6.63 -11.38 -29.03
C VAL A 71 7.47 -11.84 -27.86
N THR A 72 8.79 -11.86 -28.00
CA THR A 72 9.73 -12.17 -26.93
C THR A 72 9.60 -11.19 -25.76
N LEU A 73 9.55 -9.89 -26.05
CA LEU A 73 9.37 -8.85 -25.02
C LEU A 73 8.06 -9.06 -24.25
N ARG A 74 6.94 -9.25 -24.95
CA ARG A 74 5.62 -9.44 -24.33
C ARG A 74 5.53 -10.69 -23.48
N ARG A 75 6.25 -11.76 -23.84
CA ARG A 75 6.32 -12.98 -23.01
C ARG A 75 7.20 -12.83 -21.77
N SER A 76 8.14 -11.87 -21.78
CA SER A 76 9.01 -11.56 -20.63
C SER A 76 8.37 -10.64 -19.59
N ILE A 77 7.24 -10.01 -19.93
CA ILE A 77 6.52 -9.06 -19.07
C ILE A 77 5.17 -9.67 -18.67
N GLY A 78 4.87 -9.68 -17.38
CA GLY A 78 3.53 -10.04 -16.91
C GLY A 78 2.55 -8.93 -17.26
N TYR A 79 1.40 -9.27 -17.83
CA TYR A 79 0.38 -8.28 -18.19
C TYR A 79 -1.00 -8.69 -17.68
N VAL A 80 -1.55 -7.88 -16.77
CA VAL A 80 -2.93 -8.00 -16.28
C VAL A 80 -3.80 -7.04 -17.09
N ILE A 81 -4.70 -7.62 -17.88
CA ILE A 81 -5.59 -6.88 -18.76
C ILE A 81 -6.81 -6.39 -17.95
N GLN A 82 -7.37 -5.25 -18.36
CA GLN A 82 -8.67 -4.80 -17.90
C GLN A 82 -9.73 -5.91 -18.10
N GLN A 83 -10.67 -6.05 -17.16
CA GLN A 83 -11.70 -7.10 -17.16
C GLN A 83 -11.17 -8.55 -17.12
N ILE A 84 -10.07 -8.79 -16.38
CA ILE A 84 -9.51 -10.11 -16.04
C ILE A 84 -8.87 -10.86 -17.24
N GLY A 85 -9.55 -10.91 -18.38
CA GLY A 85 -9.04 -11.40 -19.65
C GLY A 85 -8.71 -12.89 -19.66
N LEU A 86 -9.39 -13.72 -18.87
CA LEU A 86 -9.22 -15.19 -18.87
C LEU A 86 -9.88 -15.83 -20.09
N PHE A 87 -9.27 -16.89 -20.61
CA PHE A 87 -9.81 -17.69 -21.70
C PHE A 87 -10.99 -18.54 -21.17
N PRO A 88 -12.23 -18.30 -21.65
CA PRO A 88 -13.43 -18.91 -21.07
C PRO A 88 -13.55 -20.42 -21.36
N ASN A 89 -12.88 -20.88 -22.42
CA ASN A 89 -12.82 -22.27 -22.87
C ASN A 89 -11.64 -23.05 -22.28
N MET A 90 -10.85 -22.44 -21.40
CA MET A 90 -9.72 -23.07 -20.72
C MET A 90 -10.02 -23.21 -19.23
N THR A 91 -9.45 -24.24 -18.60
CA THR A 91 -9.47 -24.34 -17.14
C THR A 91 -8.62 -23.25 -16.50
N VAL A 92 -8.72 -23.06 -15.18
CA VAL A 92 -7.84 -22.17 -14.42
C VAL A 92 -6.38 -22.58 -14.60
N GLU A 93 -6.09 -23.87 -14.48
CA GLU A 93 -4.76 -24.43 -14.69
C GLU A 93 -4.22 -24.08 -16.07
N ASP A 94 -5.00 -24.32 -17.12
CA ASP A 94 -4.59 -24.03 -18.50
C ASP A 94 -4.40 -22.52 -18.72
N ASN A 95 -5.28 -21.69 -18.15
CA ASN A 95 -5.15 -20.23 -18.19
C ASN A 95 -3.82 -19.76 -17.59
N ILE A 96 -3.44 -20.28 -16.42
CA ILE A 96 -2.19 -19.92 -15.75
C ILE A 96 -0.98 -20.42 -16.58
N CYS A 97 -1.09 -21.60 -17.17
CA CYS A 97 0.01 -22.23 -17.90
C CYS A 97 0.25 -21.68 -19.31
N VAL A 98 -0.61 -20.82 -19.87
CA VAL A 98 -0.50 -20.31 -21.25
C VAL A 98 0.90 -19.78 -21.57
N VAL A 99 1.44 -18.88 -20.75
CA VAL A 99 2.75 -18.26 -21.05
C VAL A 99 3.92 -19.22 -20.81
N PRO A 100 4.00 -19.96 -19.67
CA PRO A 100 5.02 -21.00 -19.51
C PRO A 100 5.05 -22.04 -20.65
N ASP A 101 3.87 -22.49 -21.11
CA ASP A 101 3.76 -23.48 -22.18
C ASP A 101 4.23 -22.88 -23.53
N LEU A 102 3.93 -21.60 -23.81
CA LEU A 102 4.46 -20.87 -24.98
C LEU A 102 5.97 -20.60 -24.93
N LEU A 103 6.55 -20.58 -23.73
CA LEU A 103 7.99 -20.50 -23.51
C LEU A 103 8.68 -21.87 -23.55
N GLY A 104 7.93 -22.94 -23.82
CA GLY A 104 8.46 -24.30 -23.94
C GLY A 104 8.86 -24.94 -22.61
N TRP A 105 8.27 -24.51 -21.49
CA TRP A 105 8.52 -25.17 -20.20
C TRP A 105 8.00 -26.62 -20.22
N PRO A 106 8.67 -27.56 -19.51
CA PRO A 106 8.12 -28.89 -19.29
C PRO A 106 6.73 -28.79 -18.65
N ARG A 107 5.76 -29.59 -19.15
CA ARG A 107 4.37 -29.52 -18.68
C ARG A 107 4.26 -29.69 -17.16
N ASP A 108 4.99 -30.63 -16.59
CA ASP A 108 5.00 -30.87 -15.14
C ASP A 108 5.49 -29.65 -14.34
N LYS A 109 6.51 -28.94 -14.86
CA LYS A 109 7.01 -27.70 -14.25
C LYS A 109 5.96 -26.59 -14.30
N SER A 110 5.32 -26.41 -15.45
CA SER A 110 4.26 -25.41 -15.68
C SER A 110 3.07 -25.64 -14.74
N ARG A 111 2.59 -26.89 -14.68
CA ARG A 111 1.44 -27.30 -13.85
C ARG A 111 1.75 -27.21 -12.35
N LYS A 112 2.96 -27.61 -11.93
CA LYS A 112 3.42 -27.42 -10.54
C LYS A 112 3.46 -25.93 -10.16
N ARG A 113 3.97 -25.07 -11.04
CA ARG A 113 3.99 -23.62 -10.83
C ARG A 113 2.58 -23.04 -10.72
N ALA A 114 1.64 -23.49 -11.55
CA ALA A 114 0.25 -23.06 -11.48
C ALA A 114 -0.40 -23.40 -10.13
N SER A 115 -0.16 -24.62 -9.63
CA SER A 115 -0.64 -25.04 -8.30
C SER A 115 -0.07 -24.16 -7.18
N GLN A 116 1.24 -23.91 -7.18
CA GLN A 116 1.90 -23.04 -6.20
C GLN A 116 1.35 -21.61 -6.20
N LEU A 117 1.09 -21.07 -7.39
CA LEU A 117 0.58 -19.71 -7.52
C LEU A 117 -0.86 -19.57 -7.02
N LEU A 118 -1.71 -20.56 -7.25
CA LEU A 118 -3.07 -20.56 -6.71
C LEU A 118 -3.09 -20.58 -5.18
N ASP A 119 -2.22 -21.40 -4.58
CA ASP A 119 -2.08 -21.47 -3.13
C ASP A 119 -1.66 -20.12 -2.52
N MET A 120 -0.69 -19.42 -3.15
CA MET A 120 -0.26 -18.07 -2.73
C MET A 120 -1.37 -17.01 -2.78
N VAL A 121 -2.42 -17.21 -3.58
CA VAL A 121 -3.59 -16.31 -3.63
C VAL A 121 -4.80 -16.86 -2.88
N ASN A 122 -4.57 -17.77 -1.94
CA ASN A 122 -5.58 -18.41 -1.09
C ASN A 122 -6.69 -19.11 -1.90
N LEU A 123 -6.33 -19.75 -3.01
CA LEU A 123 -7.24 -20.59 -3.80
C LEU A 123 -6.71 -22.02 -3.79
N ASP A 124 -7.41 -22.93 -3.10
CA ASP A 124 -7.03 -24.34 -2.99
C ASP A 124 -6.86 -24.98 -4.39
N PRO A 125 -5.63 -25.36 -4.79
CA PRO A 125 -5.39 -25.92 -6.12
C PRO A 125 -6.22 -27.18 -6.41
N SER A 126 -6.50 -28.00 -5.38
CA SER A 126 -7.28 -29.24 -5.53
C SER A 126 -8.72 -28.98 -5.97
N VAL A 127 -9.26 -27.80 -5.62
CA VAL A 127 -10.63 -27.39 -5.91
C VAL A 127 -10.72 -26.53 -7.17
N PHE A 128 -9.71 -25.67 -7.41
CA PHE A 128 -9.81 -24.60 -8.40
C PHE A 128 -9.14 -24.90 -9.74
N LEU A 129 -8.08 -25.73 -9.80
CA LEU A 129 -7.29 -25.95 -11.02
C LEU A 129 -8.15 -26.38 -12.22
N LYS A 130 -9.12 -27.27 -12.00
CA LYS A 130 -9.98 -27.84 -13.06
C LYS A 130 -11.25 -27.04 -13.34
N ARG A 131 -11.51 -25.96 -12.60
CA ARG A 131 -12.66 -25.08 -12.86
C ARG A 131 -12.43 -24.23 -14.10
N TYR A 132 -13.52 -23.82 -14.72
CA TYR A 132 -13.56 -22.82 -15.78
C TYR A 132 -13.85 -21.44 -15.18
N PRO A 133 -13.43 -20.33 -15.84
CA PRO A 133 -13.65 -18.97 -15.34
C PRO A 133 -15.10 -18.66 -14.95
N LYS A 134 -16.07 -19.18 -15.70
CA LYS A 134 -17.52 -19.03 -15.42
C LYS A 134 -17.98 -19.63 -14.09
N GLN A 135 -17.17 -20.49 -13.47
CA GLN A 135 -17.45 -21.15 -12.19
C GLN A 135 -16.78 -20.43 -11.00
N LEU A 136 -16.22 -19.24 -11.24
CA LEU A 136 -15.50 -18.43 -10.27
C LEU A 136 -16.22 -17.11 -10.04
N SER A 137 -16.17 -16.60 -8.81
CA SER A 137 -16.59 -15.22 -8.52
C SER A 137 -15.67 -14.20 -9.19
N GLY A 138 -16.11 -12.94 -9.35
CA GLY A 138 -15.29 -11.88 -9.97
C GLY A 138 -13.93 -11.69 -9.28
N GLY A 139 -13.90 -11.71 -7.94
CA GLY A 139 -12.65 -11.63 -7.18
C GLY A 139 -11.72 -12.83 -7.39
N GLN A 140 -12.28 -14.05 -7.47
CA GLN A 140 -11.50 -15.25 -7.79
C GLN A 140 -10.91 -15.18 -9.19
N GLN A 141 -11.70 -14.74 -10.18
CA GLN A 141 -11.21 -14.54 -11.54
C GLN A 141 -10.07 -13.51 -11.58
N GLN A 142 -10.18 -12.41 -10.83
CA GLN A 142 -9.13 -11.40 -10.75
C GLN A 142 -7.82 -11.99 -10.20
N ARG A 143 -7.89 -12.75 -9.11
CA ARG A 143 -6.71 -13.44 -8.54
C ARG A 143 -6.06 -14.36 -9.57
N VAL A 144 -6.86 -15.16 -10.29
CA VAL A 144 -6.38 -16.02 -11.39
C VAL A 144 -5.72 -15.20 -12.50
N GLY A 145 -6.29 -14.04 -12.86
CA GLY A 145 -5.71 -13.12 -13.84
C GLY A 145 -4.34 -12.59 -13.43
N VAL A 146 -4.17 -12.23 -12.15
CA VAL A 146 -2.89 -11.78 -11.58
C VAL A 146 -1.87 -12.93 -11.58
N VAL A 147 -2.23 -14.12 -11.09
CA VAL A 147 -1.27 -15.23 -11.04
C VAL A 147 -0.88 -15.76 -12.42
N ARG A 148 -1.77 -15.71 -13.41
CA ARG A 148 -1.43 -16.00 -14.80
C ARG A 148 -0.32 -15.08 -15.29
N ALA A 149 -0.41 -13.78 -15.01
CA ALA A 149 0.62 -12.83 -15.40
C ALA A 149 1.96 -13.09 -14.70
N LEU A 150 1.95 -13.77 -13.53
CA LEU A 150 3.14 -14.15 -12.76
C LEU A 150 3.67 -15.56 -13.09
N ALA A 151 2.96 -16.33 -13.92
CA ALA A 151 3.22 -17.75 -14.16
C ALA A 151 4.62 -18.00 -14.73
N ALA A 152 5.04 -17.16 -15.67
CA ALA A 152 6.36 -17.21 -16.29
C ALA A 152 7.48 -16.55 -15.45
N ASP A 153 7.17 -16.17 -14.21
CA ASP A 153 8.08 -15.49 -13.28
C ASP A 153 8.73 -14.19 -13.83
N PRO A 154 7.96 -13.28 -14.46
CA PRO A 154 8.52 -12.09 -15.08
C PRO A 154 9.13 -11.14 -14.02
N PRO A 155 10.17 -10.35 -14.37
CA PRO A 155 10.73 -9.33 -13.49
C PRO A 155 9.81 -8.10 -13.34
N VAL A 156 8.91 -7.90 -14.31
CA VAL A 156 7.99 -6.77 -14.41
C VAL A 156 6.55 -7.26 -14.57
N LEU A 157 5.63 -6.61 -13.86
CA LEU A 157 4.19 -6.79 -13.98
C LEU A 157 3.53 -5.44 -14.36
N LEU A 158 2.74 -5.44 -15.42
CA LEU A 158 1.94 -4.29 -15.86
C LEU A 158 0.45 -4.60 -15.64
N MET A 159 -0.32 -3.65 -15.10
CA MET A 159 -1.75 -3.88 -14.84
C MET A 159 -2.62 -2.68 -15.24
N ASP A 160 -3.64 -2.91 -16.09
CA ASP A 160 -4.59 -1.88 -16.53
C ASP A 160 -5.85 -1.94 -15.66
N GLU A 161 -6.02 -1.00 -14.72
CA GLU A 161 -7.15 -0.91 -13.79
C GLU A 161 -7.52 -2.26 -13.12
N PRO A 162 -6.55 -2.93 -12.46
CA PRO A 162 -6.75 -4.29 -11.95
C PRO A 162 -7.87 -4.42 -10.91
N PHE A 163 -8.25 -3.34 -10.24
CA PHE A 163 -9.24 -3.41 -9.15
C PHE A 163 -10.50 -2.56 -9.41
N GLY A 164 -10.60 -1.92 -10.59
CA GLY A 164 -11.68 -0.96 -10.90
C GLY A 164 -13.07 -1.59 -10.99
N ALA A 165 -13.18 -2.84 -11.42
CA ALA A 165 -14.47 -3.54 -11.61
C ALA A 165 -14.96 -4.31 -10.36
N ILE A 166 -14.29 -4.15 -9.22
CA ILE A 166 -14.58 -4.91 -8.00
C ILE A 166 -15.35 -4.02 -7.01
N ASP A 167 -16.31 -4.62 -6.30
CA ASP A 167 -17.04 -3.95 -5.22
C ASP A 167 -16.08 -3.49 -4.10
N PRO A 168 -16.41 -2.40 -3.38
CA PRO A 168 -15.47 -1.80 -2.41
C PRO A 168 -14.97 -2.74 -1.33
N ILE A 169 -15.83 -3.63 -0.81
CA ILE A 169 -15.48 -4.55 0.28
C ILE A 169 -14.47 -5.59 -0.22
N ASN A 170 -14.76 -6.25 -1.35
CA ASN A 170 -13.83 -7.23 -1.92
C ASN A 170 -12.58 -6.57 -2.50
N ARG A 171 -12.66 -5.31 -2.93
CA ARG A 171 -11.51 -4.54 -3.42
C ARG A 171 -10.44 -4.41 -2.34
N GLU A 172 -10.81 -4.04 -1.12
CA GLU A 172 -9.85 -3.84 -0.04
C GLU A 172 -9.11 -5.14 0.30
N VAL A 173 -9.84 -6.26 0.39
CA VAL A 173 -9.30 -7.60 0.65
C VAL A 173 -8.31 -8.01 -0.45
N ILE A 174 -8.67 -7.81 -1.72
CA ILE A 174 -7.82 -8.19 -2.85
C ILE A 174 -6.55 -7.33 -2.91
N GLN A 175 -6.64 -6.04 -2.58
CA GLN A 175 -5.46 -5.18 -2.47
C GLN A 175 -4.51 -5.65 -1.36
N ASP A 176 -5.03 -6.05 -0.20
CA ASP A 176 -4.19 -6.56 0.91
C ASP A 176 -3.48 -7.86 0.54
N GLU A 177 -4.19 -8.78 -0.13
CA GLU A 177 -3.59 -10.01 -0.66
C GLU A 177 -2.53 -9.71 -1.72
N PHE A 178 -2.80 -8.75 -2.61
CA PHE A 178 -1.83 -8.32 -3.61
C PHE A 178 -0.56 -7.75 -2.96
N MET A 179 -0.70 -6.95 -1.90
CA MET A 179 0.44 -6.40 -1.16
C MET A 179 1.26 -7.50 -0.45
N LYS A 180 0.61 -8.53 0.09
CA LYS A 180 1.31 -9.72 0.64
C LYS A 180 2.11 -10.44 -0.45
N LEU A 181 1.47 -10.68 -1.59
CA LEU A 181 2.10 -11.32 -2.75
C LEU A 181 3.28 -10.49 -3.29
N GLN A 182 3.13 -9.17 -3.35
CA GLN A 182 4.20 -8.25 -3.76
C GLN A 182 5.37 -8.28 -2.79
N ALA A 183 5.12 -8.31 -1.48
CA ALA A 183 6.16 -8.38 -0.45
C ALA A 183 6.98 -9.67 -0.54
N GLU A 184 6.33 -10.78 -0.92
CA GLU A 184 6.97 -12.08 -1.12
C GLU A 184 7.76 -12.15 -2.43
N LEU A 185 7.16 -11.75 -3.56
CA LEU A 185 7.76 -11.91 -4.89
C LEU A 185 8.70 -10.78 -5.31
N LYS A 186 8.55 -9.58 -4.71
CA LYS A 186 9.37 -8.38 -4.97
C LYS A 186 9.52 -8.03 -6.45
N LYS A 187 8.46 -8.23 -7.24
CA LYS A 187 8.45 -7.88 -8.67
C LYS A 187 8.27 -6.38 -8.86
N THR A 188 8.82 -5.85 -9.95
CA THR A 188 8.59 -4.44 -10.33
C THR A 188 7.18 -4.33 -10.91
N ILE A 189 6.34 -3.46 -10.36
CA ILE A 189 4.94 -3.36 -10.76
C ILE A 189 4.65 -1.95 -11.26
N VAL A 190 3.97 -1.84 -12.40
CA VAL A 190 3.35 -0.59 -12.87
C VAL A 190 1.87 -0.85 -13.12
N PHE A 191 1.00 -0.06 -12.51
CA PHE A 191 -0.42 -0.16 -12.84
C PHE A 191 -1.11 1.19 -12.97
N VAL A 192 -2.18 1.18 -13.76
CA VAL A 192 -3.02 2.35 -13.99
C VAL A 192 -4.19 2.30 -13.02
N SER A 193 -4.45 3.43 -12.36
CA SER A 193 -5.67 3.64 -11.58
C SER A 193 -6.19 5.06 -11.78
N HIS A 194 -7.44 5.28 -11.41
CA HIS A 194 -8.07 6.59 -11.26
C HIS A 194 -8.33 6.95 -9.79
N ASP A 195 -8.01 6.04 -8.86
CA ASP A 195 -8.29 6.17 -7.43
C ASP A 195 -6.99 6.52 -6.68
N ILE A 196 -6.99 7.67 -6.01
CA ILE A 196 -5.85 8.12 -5.20
C ILE A 196 -5.67 7.26 -3.95
N ASP A 197 -6.74 6.76 -3.35
CA ASP A 197 -6.67 5.92 -2.14
C ASP A 197 -6.00 4.58 -2.45
N GLU A 198 -6.24 4.05 -3.66
CA GLU A 198 -5.57 2.88 -4.19
C GLU A 198 -4.05 3.10 -4.29
N ALA A 199 -3.65 4.25 -4.83
CA ALA A 199 -2.25 4.62 -4.98
C ALA A 199 -1.57 4.87 -3.62
N VAL A 200 -2.24 5.56 -2.70
CA VAL A 200 -1.73 5.80 -1.34
C VAL A 200 -1.53 4.48 -0.59
N LYS A 201 -2.44 3.51 -0.76
CA LYS A 201 -2.35 2.21 -0.08
C LYS A 201 -1.23 1.32 -0.62
N MET A 202 -1.04 1.28 -1.94
CA MET A 202 -0.19 0.25 -2.57
C MET A 202 1.11 0.76 -3.20
N ALA A 203 1.19 2.04 -3.54
CA ALA A 203 2.30 2.55 -4.31
C ALA A 203 3.51 2.83 -3.43
N THR A 204 4.69 2.52 -3.95
CA THR A 204 5.95 3.12 -3.49
C THR A 204 6.27 4.41 -4.24
N ARG A 205 5.72 4.55 -5.46
CA ARG A 205 5.86 5.71 -6.34
C ARG A 205 4.54 5.99 -7.06
N ILE A 206 4.15 7.25 -7.17
CA ILE A 206 2.97 7.69 -7.89
C ILE A 206 3.43 8.63 -9.00
N ALA A 207 2.93 8.39 -10.21
CA ALA A 207 3.14 9.22 -11.39
C ALA A 207 1.81 9.87 -11.77
N ILE A 208 1.70 11.19 -11.64
CA ILE A 208 0.47 11.94 -11.96
C ILE A 208 0.59 12.53 -13.36
N PHE A 209 -0.36 12.19 -14.22
CA PHE A 209 -0.40 12.57 -15.63
C PHE A 209 -1.51 13.58 -15.90
N ARG A 210 -1.23 14.51 -16.81
CA ARG A 210 -2.20 15.45 -17.38
C ARG A 210 -1.82 15.77 -18.81
N ASP A 211 -2.79 15.70 -19.73
CA ASP A 211 -2.62 16.11 -21.13
C ASP A 211 -1.36 15.50 -21.80
N GLY A 212 -1.10 14.22 -21.55
CA GLY A 212 0.04 13.48 -22.11
C GLY A 212 1.38 13.72 -21.41
N LYS A 213 1.42 14.57 -20.37
CA LYS A 213 2.64 14.92 -19.62
C LYS A 213 2.64 14.30 -18.24
N LEU A 214 3.83 14.01 -17.75
CA LEU A 214 4.09 13.69 -16.34
C LEU A 214 4.21 15.00 -15.55
N ILE A 215 3.29 15.25 -14.64
CA ILE A 215 3.23 16.49 -13.84
C ILE A 215 4.04 16.35 -12.56
N GLN A 216 3.86 15.23 -11.85
CA GLN A 216 4.60 14.94 -10.62
C GLN A 216 4.87 13.44 -10.52
N TYR A 217 6.08 13.08 -10.10
CA TYR A 217 6.52 11.72 -9.87
C TYR A 217 7.23 11.61 -8.54
N ASP A 218 6.61 10.99 -7.53
CA ASP A 218 7.22 10.89 -6.21
C ASP A 218 6.63 9.78 -5.34
N THR A 219 7.06 9.68 -4.08
CA THR A 219 6.42 8.85 -3.05
C THR A 219 5.00 9.36 -2.75
N PRO A 220 4.10 8.49 -2.26
CA PRO A 220 2.77 8.92 -1.85
C PRO A 220 2.77 10.03 -0.80
N ASP A 221 3.67 9.96 0.19
CA ASP A 221 3.72 10.99 1.25
C ASP A 221 4.12 12.35 0.67
N ASN A 222 5.12 12.41 -0.21
CA ASN A 222 5.56 13.67 -0.80
C ASN A 222 4.49 14.27 -1.74
N ILE A 223 3.77 13.44 -2.50
CA ILE A 223 2.66 13.92 -3.33
C ILE A 223 1.52 14.51 -2.51
N LEU A 224 1.20 13.91 -1.35
CA LEU A 224 0.16 14.42 -0.46
C LEU A 224 0.60 15.65 0.32
N ALA A 225 1.87 15.73 0.72
CA ALA A 225 2.38 16.84 1.52
C ALA A 225 2.80 18.06 0.68
N HIS A 226 3.40 17.80 -0.49
CA HIS A 226 3.99 18.80 -1.38
C HIS A 226 3.51 18.61 -2.82
N PRO A 227 2.21 18.81 -3.09
CA PRO A 227 1.74 18.87 -4.48
C PRO A 227 2.43 20.01 -5.22
N ILE A 228 2.93 19.74 -6.43
CA ILE A 228 3.76 20.69 -7.19
C ILE A 228 2.98 21.90 -7.72
N ASP A 229 1.67 21.74 -7.96
CA ASP A 229 0.79 22.78 -8.46
C ASP A 229 -0.66 22.64 -7.95
N ALA A 230 -1.52 23.58 -8.35
CA ALA A 230 -2.93 23.58 -7.98
C ALA A 230 -3.69 22.36 -8.51
N PHE A 231 -3.30 21.85 -9.69
CA PHE A 231 -3.94 20.68 -10.28
C PHE A 231 -3.65 19.42 -9.47
N VAL A 232 -2.40 19.18 -9.08
CA VAL A 232 -2.07 18.05 -8.21
C VAL A 232 -2.77 18.21 -6.85
N SER A 233 -2.79 19.42 -6.29
CA SER A 233 -3.46 19.69 -5.02
C SER A 233 -4.97 19.40 -5.07
N GLU A 234 -5.64 19.73 -6.17
CA GLU A 234 -7.06 19.42 -6.38
C GLU A 234 -7.27 17.92 -6.63
N PHE A 235 -6.39 17.30 -7.42
CA PHE A 235 -6.46 15.89 -7.77
C PHE A 235 -6.31 14.97 -6.55
N VAL A 236 -5.40 15.28 -5.63
CA VAL A 236 -5.23 14.48 -4.39
C VAL A 236 -6.34 14.70 -3.36
N GLY A 237 -7.06 15.82 -3.46
CA GLY A 237 -8.20 16.18 -2.63
C GLY A 237 -7.85 16.98 -1.37
N SER A 238 -8.87 17.63 -0.80
CA SER A 238 -8.78 18.45 0.42
C SER A 238 -8.50 17.63 1.68
N ASP A 239 -8.79 16.33 1.65
CA ASP A 239 -8.58 15.36 2.71
C ASP A 239 -7.19 14.71 2.67
N ARG A 240 -6.25 15.23 1.86
CA ARG A 240 -4.87 14.70 1.74
C ARG A 240 -4.17 14.47 3.08
N THR A 241 -4.38 15.35 4.06
CA THR A 241 -3.81 15.20 5.40
C THR A 241 -4.35 13.97 6.12
N LEU A 242 -5.62 13.62 5.92
CA LEU A 242 -6.22 12.39 6.45
C LEU A 242 -5.70 11.16 5.72
N LYS A 243 -5.50 11.24 4.40
CA LYS A 243 -4.88 10.15 3.61
C LYS A 243 -3.45 9.84 4.07
N ARG A 244 -2.67 10.86 4.44
CA ARG A 244 -1.32 10.70 5.01
C ARG A 244 -1.30 9.92 6.33
N LEU A 245 -2.38 9.92 7.10
CA LEU A 245 -2.46 9.12 8.33
C LEU A 245 -2.29 7.61 8.07
N ARG A 246 -2.54 7.13 6.84
CA ARG A 246 -2.33 5.72 6.46
C ARG A 246 -0.85 5.40 6.17
N LEU A 247 -0.04 6.41 5.91
CA LEU A 247 1.37 6.26 5.48
C LEU A 247 2.35 6.31 6.66
N ILE A 248 1.92 6.91 7.77
CA ILE A 248 2.76 7.14 8.94
C ILE A 248 2.37 6.14 10.01
N ARG A 249 3.36 5.52 10.66
CA ARG A 249 3.12 4.55 11.73
C ARG A 249 3.00 5.24 13.08
N VAL A 250 2.34 4.55 14.01
CA VAL A 250 2.30 4.96 15.42
C VAL A 250 3.69 5.15 15.99
N THR A 251 4.67 4.30 15.64
CA THR A 251 6.08 4.47 16.05
C THR A 251 6.67 5.83 15.73
N ASP A 252 6.22 6.46 14.64
CA ASP A 252 6.83 7.69 14.12
C ASP A 252 6.30 8.94 14.84
N ALA A 253 5.14 8.82 15.50
CA ALA A 253 4.49 9.90 16.24
C ALA A 253 4.32 9.61 17.74
N MET A 254 4.67 8.41 18.21
CA MET A 254 4.61 8.07 19.64
C MET A 254 5.76 8.71 20.40
N MET A 255 5.50 9.06 21.65
CA MET A 255 6.54 9.44 22.59
C MET A 255 7.12 8.17 23.22
N THR A 256 8.42 7.94 23.01
CA THR A 256 9.15 6.77 23.51
C THR A 256 9.59 6.96 24.96
N ASP A 257 9.71 5.85 25.68
CA ASP A 257 10.04 5.78 27.12
C ASP A 257 9.16 6.67 28.03
N PRO A 258 7.83 6.52 27.95
CA PRO A 258 6.92 7.29 28.76
C PRO A 258 6.98 6.91 30.26
N PRO A 259 6.67 7.85 31.15
CA PRO A 259 6.54 7.54 32.58
C PRO A 259 5.45 6.48 32.76
N ARG A 260 5.72 5.51 33.64
CA ARG A 260 4.82 4.40 33.96
C ARG A 260 4.86 4.10 35.45
N VAL A 261 3.78 3.52 35.95
CA VAL A 261 3.68 3.08 37.36
C VAL A 261 3.31 1.61 37.44
N LYS A 262 3.58 0.98 38.57
CA LYS A 262 3.15 -0.37 38.93
C LYS A 262 2.03 -0.30 39.96
N ALA A 263 1.36 -1.43 40.19
CA ALA A 263 0.24 -1.50 41.14
C ALA A 263 0.64 -1.18 42.59
N ASP A 264 1.90 -1.43 42.95
CA ASP A 264 2.49 -1.19 44.27
C ASP A 264 3.07 0.23 44.45
N ASP A 265 3.14 1.03 43.38
CA ASP A 265 3.56 2.43 43.48
C ASP A 265 2.48 3.27 44.20
N THR A 266 2.92 4.33 44.88
CA THR A 266 2.00 5.25 45.56
C THR A 266 1.34 6.22 44.57
N LEU A 267 0.13 6.69 44.90
CA LEU A 267 -0.52 7.76 44.13
C LEU A 267 0.32 9.05 44.08
N GLU A 268 1.04 9.36 45.15
CA GLU A 268 2.00 10.48 45.16
C GLU A 268 3.10 10.32 44.11
N THR A 269 3.61 9.09 43.92
CA THR A 269 4.60 8.79 42.88
C THR A 269 4.01 8.99 41.49
N ALA A 270 2.77 8.53 41.28
CA ALA A 270 2.04 8.71 40.03
C ALA A 270 1.83 10.21 39.70
N VAL A 271 1.35 11.00 40.67
CA VAL A 271 1.14 12.45 40.53
C VAL A 271 2.45 13.16 40.22
N ARG A 272 3.53 12.86 40.95
CA ARG A 272 4.85 13.43 40.71
C ARG A 272 5.37 13.15 39.29
N LEU A 273 5.23 11.91 38.81
CA LEU A 273 5.66 11.55 37.46
C LEU A 273 4.83 12.26 36.38
N MET A 274 3.51 12.38 36.60
CA MET A 274 2.61 13.12 35.73
C MET A 274 2.98 14.62 35.66
N ASP A 275 3.23 15.26 36.81
CA ASP A 275 3.64 16.67 36.87
C ASP A 275 4.98 16.92 36.16
N GLN A 276 5.97 16.03 36.37
CA GLN A 276 7.30 16.13 35.75
C GLN A 276 7.25 16.09 34.21
N HIS A 277 6.30 15.34 33.64
CA HIS A 277 6.17 15.17 32.20
C HIS A 277 5.01 15.98 31.60
N GLY A 278 4.28 16.74 32.42
CA GLY A 278 3.10 17.51 32.00
C GLY A 278 1.97 16.62 31.47
N HIS A 279 1.73 15.47 32.10
CA HIS A 279 0.71 14.50 31.70
C HIS A 279 -0.51 14.58 32.60
N VAL A 280 -1.70 14.37 32.03
CA VAL A 280 -2.96 14.29 32.77
C VAL A 280 -3.34 12.87 33.17
N SER A 281 -2.58 11.89 32.68
CA SER A 281 -2.80 10.47 32.96
C SER A 281 -1.47 9.71 32.83
N ILE A 282 -1.34 8.61 33.58
CA ILE A 282 -0.17 7.72 33.54
C ILE A 282 -0.60 6.26 33.45
N VAL A 283 0.08 5.50 32.60
CA VAL A 283 -0.23 4.08 32.38
C VAL A 283 0.35 3.25 33.52
N MET A 284 -0.50 2.42 34.11
CA MET A 284 -0.09 1.40 35.03
C MET A 284 0.22 0.10 34.27
N VAL A 285 1.42 -0.43 34.50
CA VAL A 285 1.89 -1.70 33.92
C VAL A 285 1.81 -2.83 34.94
N GLY A 286 1.42 -4.01 34.46
CA GLY A 286 1.45 -5.24 35.24
C GLY A 286 2.83 -5.91 35.25
N PRO A 287 2.92 -7.13 35.82
CA PRO A 287 4.14 -7.94 35.77
C PRO A 287 4.66 -8.08 34.34
N ARG A 288 5.99 -7.96 34.19
CA ARG A 288 6.70 -7.97 32.91
C ARG A 288 6.48 -6.72 32.02
N GLY A 289 5.71 -5.72 32.44
CA GLY A 289 5.59 -4.43 31.73
C GLY A 289 4.42 -4.34 30.73
N ARG A 290 3.41 -5.22 30.84
CA ARG A 290 2.20 -5.15 30.00
C ARG A 290 1.28 -4.02 30.47
N ALA A 291 0.68 -3.28 29.55
CA ALA A 291 -0.27 -2.21 29.88
C ALA A 291 -1.54 -2.80 30.52
N ARG A 292 -1.98 -2.28 31.67
CA ARG A 292 -3.09 -2.85 32.45
C ARG A 292 -4.18 -1.86 32.83
N GLY A 293 -3.80 -0.64 33.20
CA GLY A 293 -4.74 0.38 33.63
C GLY A 293 -4.16 1.77 33.46
N VAL A 294 -4.95 2.76 33.85
CA VAL A 294 -4.56 4.16 33.84
C VAL A 294 -4.92 4.80 35.17
N ILE A 295 -4.08 5.75 35.60
CA ILE A 295 -4.39 6.66 36.70
C ILE A 295 -4.49 8.05 36.12
N ARG A 296 -5.59 8.75 36.44
CA ARG A 296 -5.78 10.15 36.07
C ARG A 296 -5.26 11.06 37.17
N HIS A 297 -4.71 12.20 36.75
CA HIS A 297 -4.11 13.16 37.66
C HIS A 297 -5.11 13.77 38.64
N ASP A 298 -6.32 14.10 38.17
CA ASP A 298 -7.42 14.64 38.96
C ASP A 298 -7.89 13.67 40.06
N ALA A 299 -8.02 12.39 39.72
CA ALA A 299 -8.40 11.35 40.68
C ALA A 299 -7.32 11.06 41.72
N ALA A 300 -6.04 11.11 41.34
CA ALA A 300 -4.92 10.74 42.22
C ALA A 300 -4.49 11.85 43.19
N ARG A 301 -4.73 13.13 42.86
CA ARG A 301 -4.21 14.28 43.61
C ARG A 301 -4.73 14.36 45.05
N ASP A 302 -6.00 14.03 45.27
CA ASP A 302 -6.66 14.20 46.57
C ASP A 302 -6.78 12.88 47.36
N LEU A 303 -6.21 11.80 46.84
CA LEU A 303 -6.32 10.46 47.42
C LEU A 303 -4.97 9.96 47.95
N LYS A 304 -5.04 9.13 49.00
CA LYS A 304 -3.90 8.39 49.53
C LYS A 304 -4.14 6.90 49.29
N GLY A 305 -3.10 6.21 48.87
CA GLY A 305 -3.18 4.78 48.57
C GLY A 305 -2.15 4.36 47.53
N VAL A 306 -2.31 3.12 47.07
CA VAL A 306 -1.50 2.54 46.00
C VAL A 306 -2.24 2.61 44.67
N VAL A 307 -1.49 2.69 43.58
CA VAL A 307 -2.01 2.79 42.22
C VAL A 307 -2.99 1.67 41.88
N GLY A 308 -2.71 0.43 42.31
CA GLY A 308 -3.52 -0.74 41.97
C GLY A 308 -4.98 -0.68 42.45
N GLU A 309 -5.25 0.06 43.53
CA GLU A 309 -6.60 0.21 44.13
C GLU A 309 -7.44 1.30 43.47
N HIS A 310 -6.80 2.24 42.78
CA HIS A 310 -7.43 3.43 42.21
C HIS A 310 -7.32 3.49 40.67
N GLN A 311 -6.90 2.40 40.04
CA GLN A 311 -6.79 2.31 38.58
C GLN A 311 -8.17 2.34 37.89
N GLU A 312 -8.17 2.92 36.71
CA GLU A 312 -9.25 2.78 35.73
C GLU A 312 -8.81 1.86 34.58
N PRO A 313 -9.74 1.17 33.90
CA PRO A 313 -9.43 0.46 32.67
C PRO A 313 -8.81 1.39 31.63
N LEU A 314 -7.86 0.89 30.84
CA LEU A 314 -7.35 1.65 29.69
C LEU A 314 -8.51 1.95 28.72
N PRO A 315 -8.70 3.21 28.30
CA PRO A 315 -9.79 3.56 27.40
C PRO A 315 -9.64 2.83 26.06
N GLY A 316 -8.41 2.66 25.59
CA GLY A 316 -8.04 1.89 24.42
C GLY A 316 -6.52 1.75 24.31
N VAL A 317 -6.06 0.86 23.44
CA VAL A 317 -4.64 0.69 23.10
C VAL A 317 -4.48 0.67 21.58
N VAL A 318 -3.29 1.01 21.10
CA VAL A 318 -2.93 0.91 19.69
C VAL A 318 -1.59 0.18 19.55
N ASN A 319 -1.44 -0.65 18.52
CA ASN A 319 -0.17 -1.31 18.27
C ASN A 319 0.82 -0.31 17.66
N VAL A 320 2.09 -0.40 18.06
CA VAL A 320 3.16 0.45 17.51
C VAL A 320 3.30 0.31 15.97
N LYS A 321 2.92 -0.84 15.41
CA LYS A 321 2.95 -1.11 13.97
C LYS A 321 1.75 -0.55 13.21
N ASP A 322 0.69 -0.14 13.90
CA ASP A 322 -0.51 0.40 13.27
C ASP A 322 -0.23 1.75 12.59
N ASP A 323 -1.09 2.12 11.65
CA ASP A 323 -1.09 3.44 11.04
C ASP A 323 -1.72 4.51 11.96
N LEU A 324 -1.39 5.78 11.74
CA LEU A 324 -1.97 6.88 12.52
C LEU A 324 -3.48 6.99 12.33
N ARG A 325 -4.03 6.53 11.20
CA ARG A 325 -5.48 6.55 10.94
C ARG A 325 -6.21 5.67 11.95
N SER A 326 -5.66 4.49 12.24
CA SER A 326 -6.19 3.54 13.23
C SER A 326 -6.11 4.13 14.64
N ALA A 327 -5.00 4.78 14.98
CA ALA A 327 -4.86 5.49 16.26
C ALA A 327 -5.91 6.59 16.43
N VAL A 328 -6.11 7.43 15.40
CA VAL A 328 -7.13 8.50 15.42
C VAL A 328 -8.54 7.93 15.52
N SER A 329 -8.84 6.84 14.80
CA SER A 329 -10.13 6.16 14.88
C SER A 329 -10.43 5.64 16.29
N GLN A 330 -9.43 5.03 16.94
CA GLN A 330 -9.53 4.58 18.33
C GLN A 330 -9.72 5.75 19.31
N MET A 331 -9.00 6.86 19.12
CA MET A 331 -9.18 8.09 19.90
C MET A 331 -10.63 8.60 19.84
N PHE A 332 -11.22 8.68 18.64
CA PHE A 332 -12.61 9.10 18.46
C PHE A 332 -13.61 8.12 19.06
N THR A 333 -13.39 6.81 18.86
CA THR A 333 -14.27 5.74 19.37
C THR A 333 -14.38 5.80 20.90
N HIS A 334 -13.27 6.10 21.58
CA HIS A 334 -13.20 6.17 23.02
C HIS A 334 -13.37 7.59 23.59
N GLY A 335 -13.51 8.61 22.75
CA GLY A 335 -13.64 10.01 23.17
C GLY A 335 -12.40 10.55 23.90
N VAL A 336 -11.21 10.05 23.56
CA VAL A 336 -9.94 10.41 24.21
C VAL A 336 -8.97 11.09 23.23
N THR A 337 -8.04 11.88 23.76
CA THR A 337 -7.03 12.60 22.96
C THR A 337 -5.65 11.94 23.00
N TRP A 338 -5.54 10.77 23.64
CA TRP A 338 -4.32 10.00 23.76
C TRP A 338 -4.63 8.49 23.86
N LEU A 339 -3.67 7.65 23.50
CA LEU A 339 -3.75 6.19 23.64
C LEU A 339 -2.41 5.61 24.10
N ALA A 340 -2.46 4.49 24.82
CA ALA A 340 -1.28 3.70 25.12
C ALA A 340 -0.84 2.90 23.89
N CYS A 341 0.45 2.96 23.57
CA CYS A 341 1.08 2.21 22.49
C CYS A 341 1.69 0.91 23.03
N VAL A 342 1.36 -0.21 22.39
CA VAL A 342 1.82 -1.54 22.79
C VAL A 342 2.44 -2.31 21.62
N ASP A 343 3.26 -3.32 21.90
CA ASP A 343 3.67 -4.31 20.90
C ASP A 343 2.64 -5.46 20.77
N ASP A 344 2.96 -6.44 19.92
CA ASP A 344 2.09 -7.60 19.64
C ASP A 344 1.81 -8.44 20.90
N ASP A 345 2.70 -8.40 21.89
CA ASP A 345 2.57 -9.09 23.17
C ASP A 345 1.85 -8.21 24.22
N GLY A 346 1.47 -6.99 23.88
CA GLY A 346 0.81 -6.06 24.80
C GLY A 346 1.76 -5.39 25.80
N PHE A 347 3.07 -5.43 25.56
CA PHE A 347 4.03 -4.66 26.38
C PHE A 347 3.92 -3.18 26.04
N TYR A 348 3.91 -2.36 27.09
CA TYR A 348 3.82 -0.92 26.95
C TYR A 348 5.12 -0.35 26.36
N LYS A 349 5.00 0.40 25.25
CA LYS A 349 6.14 1.01 24.53
C LYS A 349 6.15 2.53 24.55
N GLY A 350 4.99 3.15 24.67
CA GLY A 350 4.82 4.56 24.40
C GLY A 350 3.40 5.03 24.67
N TYR A 351 3.17 6.32 24.51
CA TYR A 351 1.83 6.81 24.26
C TYR A 351 1.84 7.71 23.04
N ILE A 352 0.69 7.83 22.41
CA ILE A 352 0.46 8.71 21.27
C ILE A 352 -0.62 9.71 21.65
N THR A 353 -0.46 10.97 21.25
CA THR A 353 -1.42 12.04 21.53
C THR A 353 -1.87 12.69 20.23
N GLN A 354 -3.06 13.31 20.25
CA GLN A 354 -3.51 14.13 19.13
C GLN A 354 -2.49 15.24 18.79
N LYS A 355 -1.81 15.79 19.81
CA LYS A 355 -0.76 16.80 19.63
C LYS A 355 0.45 16.24 18.88
N SER A 356 0.94 15.05 19.24
CA SER A 356 2.10 14.45 18.58
C SER A 356 1.79 14.06 17.13
N ILE A 357 0.58 13.55 16.86
CA ILE A 357 0.09 13.31 15.49
C ILE A 357 0.08 14.61 14.68
N THR A 358 -0.47 15.69 15.24
CA THR A 358 -0.53 17.00 14.58
C THR A 358 0.87 17.57 14.30
N GLN A 359 1.82 17.38 15.23
CA GLN A 359 3.21 17.82 15.04
C GLN A 359 3.89 17.08 13.88
N VAL A 360 3.75 15.75 13.79
CA VAL A 360 4.35 14.96 12.70
C VAL A 360 3.74 15.35 11.35
N LEU A 361 2.42 15.47 11.26
CA LEU A 361 1.76 15.90 10.03
C LEU A 361 2.11 17.35 9.64
N GLY A 362 2.26 18.21 10.65
CA GLY A 362 2.55 19.64 10.51
C GLY A 362 4.00 19.96 10.18
N ALA A 363 4.96 19.14 10.63
CA ALA A 363 6.39 19.33 10.36
C ALA A 363 6.66 19.47 8.86
N THR A 364 5.97 18.66 8.05
CA THR A 364 6.10 18.66 6.59
C THR A 364 5.67 19.97 5.91
N TYR A 365 4.81 20.78 6.56
CA TYR A 365 4.39 22.09 6.05
C TYR A 365 5.27 23.25 6.52
N ARG A 366 6.18 23.02 7.49
CA ARG A 366 7.04 24.06 8.09
C ARG A 366 8.35 24.29 7.34
N ASP A 367 8.76 23.36 6.47
CA ASP A 367 9.95 23.50 5.62
C ASP A 367 9.70 24.40 4.39
N ARG A 368 8.89 25.46 4.55
CA ARG A 368 8.54 26.43 3.50
C ARG A 368 9.15 27.80 3.76
#